data_AF-A0A519TNZ2-F1
#
_entry.id   AF-A0A519TNZ2-F1
#
_cell.length_a   1.000
_cell.length_b   1.000
_cell.length_c   1.000
_cell.angle_alpha   90.00
_cell.angle_beta   90.00
_cell.angle_gamma   90.00
#
_symmetry.space_group_name_H-M   'P 1'
#
loop_
_entity.id
_entity.type
_entity.pdbx_description
1 polymer ?
#
loop_
_entity_poly.entity_id
_entity_poly.type
_entity_poly.pdbx_seq_one_letter_code
_entity_poly.pdbx_strand_id
1 'polypeptide(L)'
;MNLLSAENISKNYADRWLFQNLNFGLQQGQRIAFVGINGTGKTTLMRVLAGLENPDTGLVTRRQGMRVTYLGQQPVFDESLTVEETIFASQNDTLRAVKDYEHVVNDPNHDPEDLQRVMERMDTLNAWDYESQVQQILGKLGILGELLTRNVSKLSGGQRKRVALARVLIEEPDVLLLDEPTNHLDLATIEWLENRLNSPSLTLLMVTHDRYFLDKVANEIVELDKGTMYRYQGNYSYFVEKKADREMRETVEVEKARNLFRKELEWMRRMPQARGTKQKARIDAFYVTKEKASTNLSKQQLELSVKTTRQGGKIIEADSLNKKFGDKVVLDDFSYVFKKKDRIGLVGPNG
;
A
#
# COMPACT_ATOMS: atom_id res chain seq x y z
N MET A 1 -7.24 -12.41 18.03
CA MET A 1 -8.40 -13.00 17.33
C MET A 1 -8.14 -12.99 15.82
N ASN A 2 -8.38 -14.09 15.10
CA ASN A 2 -8.15 -14.15 13.64
C ASN A 2 -9.30 -13.50 12.86
N LEU A 3 -9.00 -12.62 11.92
CA LEU A 3 -9.99 -11.86 11.14
C LEU A 3 -10.03 -12.32 9.67
N LEU A 4 -8.85 -12.60 9.11
CA LEU A 4 -8.68 -13.04 7.73
C LEU A 4 -7.59 -14.12 7.68
N SER A 5 -7.88 -15.22 6.99
CA SER A 5 -6.93 -16.29 6.71
C SER A 5 -6.91 -16.57 5.22
N ALA A 6 -5.74 -16.79 4.65
CA ALA A 6 -5.52 -17.27 3.30
C ALA A 6 -4.66 -18.52 3.37
N GLU A 7 -5.16 -19.62 2.80
CA GLU A 7 -4.54 -20.94 2.89
C GLU A 7 -4.21 -21.47 1.51
N ASN A 8 -2.93 -21.81 1.31
CA ASN A 8 -2.36 -22.35 0.07
C ASN A 8 -2.76 -21.57 -1.19
N ILE A 9 -2.82 -20.24 -1.08
CA ILE A 9 -3.23 -19.40 -2.21
C ILE A 9 -2.12 -19.28 -3.24
N SER A 10 -2.48 -19.43 -4.51
CA SER A 10 -1.58 -19.23 -5.64
C SER A 10 -2.22 -18.33 -6.69
N LYS A 11 -1.39 -17.58 -7.40
CA LYS A 11 -1.85 -16.76 -8.52
C LYS A 11 -0.86 -16.76 -9.68
N ASN A 12 -1.38 -17.04 -10.86
CA ASN A 12 -0.71 -17.04 -12.13
C ASN A 12 -1.27 -15.92 -13.01
N TYR A 13 -0.40 -15.25 -13.74
CA TYR A 13 -0.78 -14.28 -14.75
C TYR A 13 0.09 -14.50 -16.00
N ALA A 14 -0.54 -14.78 -17.14
CA ALA A 14 0.12 -14.98 -18.44
C ALA A 14 1.35 -15.90 -18.36
N ASP A 15 1.17 -17.10 -17.82
CA ASP A 15 2.20 -18.15 -17.63
C ASP A 15 3.31 -17.83 -16.63
N ARG A 16 3.17 -16.73 -15.88
CA ARG A 16 4.05 -16.40 -14.77
C ARG A 16 3.31 -16.53 -13.45
N TRP A 17 3.82 -17.39 -12.57
CA TRP A 17 3.40 -17.41 -11.18
C TRP A 17 3.87 -16.14 -10.48
N LEU A 18 2.91 -15.36 -9.96
CA LEU A 18 3.19 -14.22 -9.09
C LEU A 18 3.57 -14.72 -7.70
N PHE A 19 2.80 -15.69 -7.20
CA PHE A 19 3.05 -16.40 -5.96
C PHE A 19 2.40 -17.79 -5.97
N GLN A 20 2.92 -18.71 -5.16
CA GLN A 20 2.43 -20.08 -5.05
C GLN A 20 2.37 -20.52 -3.58
N ASN A 21 1.34 -21.27 -3.22
CA ASN A 21 1.18 -21.93 -1.92
C ASN A 21 1.39 -20.98 -0.72
N LEU A 22 0.92 -19.74 -0.83
CA LEU A 22 1.07 -18.76 0.25
C LEU A 22 0.05 -19.01 1.36
N ASN A 23 0.53 -18.92 2.61
CA ASN A 23 -0.29 -18.99 3.81
C ASN A 23 -0.19 -17.68 4.59
N PHE A 24 -1.29 -16.94 4.71
CA PHE A 24 -1.30 -15.62 5.34
C PHE A 24 -2.47 -15.47 6.30
N GLY A 25 -2.18 -15.08 7.55
CA GLY A 25 -3.20 -14.68 8.51
C GLY A 25 -3.05 -13.22 8.92
N LEU A 26 -4.19 -12.59 9.22
CA LEU A 26 -4.31 -11.26 9.78
C LEU A 26 -5.21 -11.29 11.02
N GLN A 27 -4.65 -10.86 12.14
CA GLN A 27 -5.30 -10.83 13.45
C GLN A 27 -5.73 -9.41 13.83
N GLN A 28 -6.66 -9.34 14.77
CA GLN A 28 -7.12 -8.08 15.35
C GLN A 28 -5.96 -7.29 15.98
N GLY A 29 -5.87 -5.99 15.67
CA GLY A 29 -4.82 -5.08 16.14
C GLY A 29 -3.48 -5.19 15.41
N GLN A 30 -3.33 -6.12 14.46
CA GLN A 30 -2.12 -6.18 13.62
C GLN A 30 -2.13 -5.06 12.58
N ARG A 31 -1.01 -4.36 12.48
CA ARG A 31 -0.72 -3.34 11.45
C ARG A 31 0.46 -3.84 10.63
N ILE A 32 0.14 -4.66 9.64
CA ILE A 32 1.11 -5.35 8.82
C ILE A 32 1.48 -4.50 7.61
N ALA A 33 2.78 -4.33 7.36
CA ALA A 33 3.27 -3.84 6.08
C ALA A 33 3.76 -5.00 5.21
N PHE A 34 3.25 -5.08 3.99
CA PHE A 34 3.67 -6.07 3.03
C PHE A 34 4.71 -5.49 2.07
N VAL A 35 5.93 -6.04 2.12
CA VAL A 35 7.09 -5.58 1.36
C VAL A 35 7.57 -6.67 0.39
N GLY A 36 8.20 -6.26 -0.69
CA GLY A 36 8.70 -7.20 -1.71
C GLY A 36 9.13 -6.46 -2.96
N ILE A 37 9.85 -7.16 -3.84
CA ILE A 37 10.34 -6.59 -5.10
C ILE A 37 9.15 -6.21 -6.00
N ASN A 38 9.33 -5.29 -6.93
CA ASN A 38 8.28 -4.96 -7.89
C ASN A 38 7.99 -6.15 -8.80
N GLY A 39 6.71 -6.40 -9.07
CA GLY A 39 6.26 -7.56 -9.84
C GLY A 39 6.20 -8.88 -9.06
N THR A 40 6.33 -8.88 -7.74
CA THR A 40 6.05 -10.07 -6.89
C THR A 40 4.56 -10.30 -6.63
N GLY A 41 3.69 -9.43 -7.14
CA GLY A 41 2.23 -9.56 -6.98
C GLY A 41 1.65 -8.96 -5.70
N LYS A 42 2.32 -7.99 -5.03
CA LYS A 42 1.82 -7.32 -3.82
C LYS A 42 0.38 -6.80 -3.97
N THR A 43 0.12 -6.00 -5.01
CA THR A 43 -1.22 -5.47 -5.32
C THR A 43 -2.21 -6.58 -5.63
N THR A 44 -1.79 -7.62 -6.37
CA THR A 44 -2.65 -8.78 -6.67
C THR A 44 -3.02 -9.54 -5.42
N LEU A 45 -2.07 -9.77 -4.51
CA LEU A 45 -2.32 -10.39 -3.22
C LEU A 45 -3.32 -9.56 -2.40
N MET A 46 -3.14 -8.24 -2.33
CA MET A 46 -4.08 -7.33 -1.66
C MET A 46 -5.49 -7.46 -2.22
N ARG A 47 -5.65 -7.52 -3.55
CA ARG A 47 -6.96 -7.72 -4.22
C ARG A 47 -7.58 -9.08 -3.91
N VAL A 48 -6.76 -10.14 -3.85
CA VAL A 48 -7.19 -11.48 -3.44
C VAL A 48 -7.67 -11.48 -2.00
N LEU A 49 -6.91 -10.87 -1.08
CA LEU A 49 -7.29 -10.74 0.33
C LEU A 49 -8.55 -9.86 0.49
N ALA A 50 -8.71 -8.83 -0.35
CA ALA A 50 -9.91 -7.98 -0.43
C ALA A 50 -11.11 -8.67 -1.08
N GLY A 51 -10.91 -9.75 -1.83
CA GLY A 51 -11.97 -10.53 -2.51
C GLY A 51 -12.44 -9.87 -3.80
N LEU A 52 -11.64 -8.94 -4.31
CA LEU A 52 -11.83 -8.32 -5.62
C LEU A 52 -11.29 -9.21 -6.74
N GLU A 53 -10.50 -10.21 -6.39
CA GLU A 53 -9.91 -11.17 -7.32
C GLU A 53 -9.88 -12.55 -6.67
N ASN A 54 -10.19 -13.60 -7.44
CA ASN A 54 -10.11 -14.98 -6.92
C ASN A 54 -8.67 -15.51 -7.05
N PRO A 55 -8.17 -16.27 -6.05
CA PRO A 55 -6.94 -17.03 -6.23
C PRO A 55 -7.18 -18.19 -7.22
N ASP A 56 -6.11 -18.69 -7.85
CA ASP A 56 -6.23 -19.84 -8.78
C ASP A 56 -6.22 -21.18 -8.03
N THR A 57 -5.59 -21.21 -6.86
CA THR A 57 -5.64 -22.33 -5.89
C THR A 57 -5.82 -21.79 -4.48
N GLY A 58 -6.26 -22.64 -3.55
CA GLY A 58 -6.41 -22.27 -2.15
C GLY A 58 -7.69 -21.49 -1.86
N LEU A 59 -7.82 -20.98 -0.65
CA LEU A 59 -9.01 -20.26 -0.19
C LEU A 59 -8.64 -19.07 0.68
N VAL A 60 -9.42 -17.99 0.56
CA VAL A 60 -9.42 -16.88 1.51
C VAL A 60 -10.69 -16.95 2.36
N THR A 61 -10.51 -17.11 3.67
CA THR A 61 -11.58 -17.16 4.65
C THR A 61 -11.59 -15.87 5.46
N ARG A 62 -12.78 -15.28 5.61
CA ARG A 62 -12.99 -14.10 6.47
C ARG A 62 -13.99 -14.42 7.55
N ARG A 63 -13.83 -13.77 8.69
CA ARG A 63 -14.85 -13.83 9.73
C ARG A 63 -16.14 -13.15 9.24
N GLN A 64 -17.27 -13.79 9.53
CA GLN A 64 -18.61 -13.28 9.18
C GLN A 64 -18.91 -11.97 9.91
N GLY A 65 -19.64 -11.07 9.24
CA GLY A 65 -20.07 -9.78 9.79
C GLY A 65 -18.98 -8.70 9.86
N MET A 66 -17.79 -8.96 9.35
CA MET A 66 -16.69 -7.98 9.31
C MET A 66 -16.69 -7.14 8.04
N ARG A 67 -16.40 -5.85 8.19
CA ARG A 67 -16.21 -4.90 7.09
C ARG A 67 -14.73 -4.82 6.72
N VAL A 68 -14.41 -5.24 5.50
CA VAL A 68 -13.06 -5.13 4.93
C VAL A 68 -13.11 -4.11 3.80
N THR A 69 -12.32 -3.05 3.90
CA THR A 69 -12.26 -2.00 2.87
C THR A 69 -10.89 -1.95 2.24
N TYR A 70 -10.85 -1.93 0.91
CA TYR A 70 -9.62 -1.86 0.11
C TYR A 70 -9.52 -0.51 -0.60
N LEU A 71 -8.42 0.20 -0.35
CA LEU A 71 -8.01 1.38 -1.09
C LEU A 71 -6.86 1.03 -2.03
N GLY A 72 -7.19 0.76 -3.30
CA GLY A 72 -6.21 0.51 -4.35
C GLY A 72 -5.44 1.75 -4.78
N GLN A 73 -4.38 1.55 -5.57
CA GLN A 73 -3.56 2.64 -6.13
C GLN A 73 -4.39 3.61 -6.98
N GLN A 74 -5.26 3.06 -7.84
CA GLN A 74 -6.23 3.82 -8.63
C GLN A 74 -7.63 3.56 -8.07
N PRO A 75 -8.22 4.51 -7.32
CA PRO A 75 -9.57 4.35 -6.82
C PRO A 75 -10.58 4.41 -7.97
N VAL A 76 -11.56 3.50 -7.91
CA VAL A 76 -12.68 3.45 -8.84
C VAL A 76 -13.85 4.17 -8.20
N PHE A 77 -14.45 5.09 -8.94
CA PHE A 77 -15.61 5.86 -8.51
C PHE A 77 -16.70 5.80 -9.57
N ASP A 78 -17.93 6.09 -9.16
CA ASP A 78 -18.98 6.45 -10.09
C ASP A 78 -18.72 7.88 -10.59
N GLU A 79 -18.49 8.02 -11.88
CA GLU A 79 -18.14 9.30 -12.51
C GLU A 79 -19.30 10.30 -12.58
N SER A 80 -20.53 9.84 -12.30
CA SER A 80 -21.75 10.65 -12.30
C SER A 80 -22.01 11.37 -10.96
N LEU A 81 -21.31 10.95 -9.90
CA LEU A 81 -21.52 11.48 -8.55
C LEU A 81 -20.60 12.67 -8.25
N THR A 82 -21.05 13.51 -7.33
CA THR A 82 -20.21 14.51 -6.67
C THR A 82 -19.29 13.88 -5.63
N VAL A 83 -18.29 14.65 -5.19
CA VAL A 83 -17.40 14.23 -4.10
C VAL A 83 -18.16 13.96 -2.82
N GLU A 84 -19.09 14.85 -2.46
CA GLU A 84 -19.97 14.70 -1.30
C GLU A 84 -20.79 13.40 -1.41
N GLU A 85 -21.51 13.20 -2.51
CA GLU A 85 -22.30 11.99 -2.73
C GLU A 85 -21.46 10.72 -2.62
N THR A 86 -20.22 10.76 -3.12
CA THR A 86 -19.28 9.65 -3.06
C THR A 86 -18.80 9.34 -1.63
N ILE A 87 -18.52 10.36 -0.83
CA ILE A 87 -18.04 10.20 0.56
C ILE A 87 -19.18 9.72 1.46
N PHE A 88 -20.36 10.30 1.28
CA PHE A 88 -21.56 9.98 2.07
C PHE A 88 -22.40 8.83 1.47
N ALA A 89 -21.88 8.10 0.48
CA ALA A 89 -22.55 6.94 -0.13
C ALA A 89 -22.66 5.73 0.81
N SER A 90 -21.92 5.71 1.92
CA SER A 90 -21.90 4.57 2.84
C SER A 90 -23.29 4.32 3.46
N GLN A 91 -23.57 3.04 3.75
CA GLN A 91 -24.81 2.64 4.43
C GLN A 91 -24.75 2.79 5.95
N ASN A 92 -23.76 3.50 6.49
CA ASN A 92 -23.66 3.77 7.92
C ASN A 92 -24.78 4.74 8.36
N ASP A 93 -25.65 4.29 9.27
CA ASP A 93 -26.78 5.09 9.76
C ASP A 93 -26.33 6.37 10.47
N THR A 94 -25.18 6.34 11.17
CA THR A 94 -24.59 7.54 11.78
C THR A 94 -24.16 8.54 10.71
N LEU A 95 -23.51 8.07 9.64
CA LEU A 95 -23.09 8.94 8.53
C LEU A 95 -24.28 9.53 7.76
N ARG A 96 -25.36 8.75 7.61
CA ARG A 96 -26.61 9.26 7.04
C ARG A 96 -27.24 10.34 7.90
N ALA A 97 -27.25 10.17 9.23
CA ALA A 97 -27.75 11.20 10.13
C ALA A 97 -26.92 12.49 10.04
N VAL A 98 -25.59 12.39 9.95
CA VAL A 98 -24.71 13.55 9.72
C VAL A 98 -25.03 14.23 8.38
N LYS A 99 -25.21 13.46 7.31
CA LYS A 99 -25.57 14.00 5.99
C LYS A 99 -26.92 14.72 6.01
N ASP A 100 -27.93 14.11 6.62
CA ASP A 100 -29.28 14.67 6.72
C ASP A 100 -29.25 15.97 7.53
N TYR A 101 -28.49 16.01 8.63
CA TYR A 101 -28.28 17.21 9.44
C TYR A 101 -27.61 18.34 8.64
N GLU A 102 -26.49 18.06 7.96
CA GLU A 102 -25.77 19.03 7.13
C GLU A 102 -26.67 19.60 6.02
N HIS A 103 -27.48 18.75 5.37
CA HIS A 103 -28.39 19.20 4.33
C HIS A 103 -29.46 20.16 4.88
N VAL A 104 -30.06 19.85 6.03
CA VAL A 104 -31.12 20.68 6.64
C VAL A 104 -30.54 22.01 7.14
N VAL A 105 -29.38 22.00 7.80
CA VAL A 105 -28.76 23.22 8.33
C VAL A 105 -28.30 24.17 7.22
N ASN A 106 -27.83 23.63 6.10
CA ASN A 106 -27.38 24.43 4.97
C ASN A 106 -28.53 24.89 4.05
N ASP A 107 -29.76 24.38 4.22
CA ASP A 107 -30.94 24.87 3.52
C ASP A 107 -31.50 26.13 4.21
N PRO A 108 -31.48 27.31 3.56
CA PRO A 108 -32.01 28.54 4.14
C PRO A 108 -33.52 28.51 4.42
N ASN A 109 -34.26 27.56 3.83
CA ASN A 109 -35.72 27.45 3.91
C ASN A 109 -36.19 26.20 4.67
N HIS A 110 -35.33 25.56 5.46
CA HIS A 110 -35.72 24.35 6.19
C HIS A 110 -36.86 24.60 7.17
N ASP A 111 -37.71 23.58 7.34
CA ASP A 111 -38.76 23.58 8.35
C ASP A 111 -38.14 23.40 9.76
N PRO A 112 -38.52 24.20 10.77
CA PRO A 112 -38.13 23.95 12.16
C PRO A 112 -38.39 22.52 12.65
N GLU A 113 -39.45 21.86 12.18
CA GLU A 113 -39.74 20.46 12.54
C GLU A 113 -38.70 19.48 11.97
N ASP A 114 -38.22 19.73 10.75
CA ASP A 114 -37.17 18.93 10.13
C ASP A 114 -35.84 19.08 10.87
N LEU A 115 -35.49 20.30 11.29
CA LEU A 115 -34.30 20.56 12.10
C LEU A 115 -34.36 19.81 13.43
N GLN A 116 -35.49 19.85 14.12
CA GLN A 116 -35.67 19.12 15.38
C GLN A 116 -35.51 17.60 15.16
N ARG A 117 -36.13 17.05 14.11
CA ARG A 117 -36.05 15.63 13.77
C ARG A 117 -34.62 15.15 13.50
N VAL A 118 -33.82 15.93 12.76
CA VAL A 118 -32.42 15.54 12.48
C VAL A 118 -31.54 15.69 13.71
N MET A 119 -31.76 16.71 14.56
CA MET A 119 -31.03 16.87 15.82
C MET A 119 -31.31 15.73 16.80
N GLU A 120 -32.57 15.33 16.98
CA GLU A 120 -32.94 14.18 17.83
C GLU A 120 -32.31 12.88 17.32
N ARG A 121 -32.23 12.71 15.99
CA ARG A 121 -31.57 11.55 15.39
C ARG A 121 -30.05 11.58 15.60
N MET A 122 -29.43 12.75 15.51
CA MET A 122 -28.00 12.94 15.82
C MET A 122 -27.70 12.59 17.28
N ASP A 123 -28.53 13.05 18.22
CA ASP A 123 -28.41 12.73 19.65
C ASP A 123 -28.58 11.23 19.90
N THR A 124 -29.60 10.61 19.32
CA THR A 124 -29.89 9.17 19.49
C THR A 124 -28.72 8.30 19.03
N LEU A 125 -28.04 8.71 17.96
CA LEU A 125 -26.89 7.98 17.40
C LEU A 125 -25.55 8.42 17.98
N ASN A 126 -25.52 9.37 18.92
CA ASN A 126 -24.31 10.04 19.41
C ASN A 126 -23.41 10.53 18.25
N ALA A 127 -24.02 11.08 17.21
CA ALA A 127 -23.38 11.37 15.93
C ALA A 127 -22.59 12.69 15.92
N TRP A 128 -22.68 13.52 16.96
CA TRP A 128 -21.97 14.80 17.04
C TRP A 128 -20.45 14.65 17.03
N ASP A 129 -19.92 13.71 17.82
CA ASP A 129 -18.48 13.42 17.83
C ASP A 129 -18.03 12.88 16.47
N TYR A 130 -18.90 12.12 15.80
CA TYR A 130 -18.63 11.55 14.49
C TYR A 130 -18.65 12.62 13.39
N GLU A 131 -19.59 13.57 13.42
CA GLU A 131 -19.63 14.73 12.52
C GLU A 131 -18.33 15.54 12.62
N SER A 132 -17.92 15.88 13.84
CA SER A 132 -16.68 16.62 14.08
C SER A 132 -15.45 15.87 13.53
N GLN A 133 -15.41 14.55 13.70
CA GLN A 133 -14.37 13.71 13.10
C GLN A 133 -14.40 13.72 11.56
N VAL A 134 -15.58 13.65 10.95
CA VAL A 134 -15.75 13.74 9.50
C VAL A 134 -15.20 15.07 8.99
N GLN A 135 -15.59 16.20 9.59
CA GLN A 135 -15.10 17.51 9.20
C GLN A 135 -13.58 17.64 9.38
N GLN A 136 -13.03 17.07 10.45
CA GLN A 136 -11.58 17.04 10.66
C GLN A 136 -10.85 16.25 9.57
N ILE A 137 -11.37 15.07 9.19
CA ILE A 137 -10.80 14.23 8.12
C ILE A 137 -10.83 14.98 6.78
N LEU A 138 -11.99 15.55 6.42
CA LEU A 138 -12.17 16.30 5.18
C LEU A 138 -11.26 17.52 5.13
N GLY A 139 -11.17 18.28 6.23
CA GLY A 139 -10.30 19.44 6.35
C GLY A 139 -8.81 19.10 6.22
N LYS A 140 -8.35 18.04 6.89
CA LYS A 140 -6.95 17.58 6.83
C LYS A 140 -6.58 17.05 5.45
N LEU A 141 -7.51 16.45 4.73
CA LEU A 141 -7.30 16.01 3.35
C LEU A 141 -7.53 17.13 2.32
N GLY A 142 -7.87 18.35 2.76
CA GLY A 142 -8.12 19.49 1.88
C GLY A 142 -9.33 19.30 0.96
N ILE A 143 -10.35 18.57 1.44
CA ILE A 143 -11.64 18.35 0.77
C ILE A 143 -12.64 19.31 1.40
N LEU A 144 -12.62 20.57 0.95
CA LEU A 144 -13.43 21.65 1.50
C LEU A 144 -14.08 22.47 0.38
N GLY A 145 -15.17 23.16 0.71
CA GLY A 145 -15.85 24.12 -0.17
C GLY A 145 -16.26 23.52 -1.51
N GLU A 146 -15.92 24.20 -2.61
CA GLU A 146 -16.28 23.80 -3.98
C GLU A 146 -15.83 22.38 -4.35
N LEU A 147 -14.84 21.81 -3.67
CA LEU A 147 -14.38 20.46 -3.96
C LEU A 147 -15.43 19.40 -3.60
N LEU A 148 -16.27 19.65 -2.59
CA LEU A 148 -17.34 18.73 -2.17
C LEU A 148 -18.46 18.63 -3.22
N THR A 149 -18.83 19.75 -3.82
CA THR A 149 -19.91 19.82 -4.82
C THR A 149 -19.44 19.49 -6.25
N ARG A 150 -18.13 19.33 -6.46
CA ARG A 150 -17.54 19.02 -7.76
C ARG A 150 -17.77 17.56 -8.15
N ASN A 151 -18.05 17.33 -9.43
CA ASN A 151 -18.11 15.99 -10.02
C ASN A 151 -16.77 15.26 -9.93
N VAL A 152 -16.82 13.97 -9.57
CA VAL A 152 -15.62 13.12 -9.42
C VAL A 152 -14.84 12.95 -10.73
N SER A 153 -15.53 13.01 -11.87
CA SER A 153 -14.93 12.98 -13.21
C SER A 153 -14.00 14.15 -13.51
N LYS A 154 -14.14 15.27 -12.80
CA LYS A 154 -13.31 16.48 -13.00
C LYS A 154 -12.10 16.55 -12.07
N LEU A 155 -11.88 15.54 -11.23
CA LEU A 155 -10.82 15.54 -10.23
C LEU A 155 -9.48 15.10 -10.83
N SER A 156 -8.38 15.67 -10.32
CA SER A 156 -7.04 15.15 -10.59
C SER A 156 -6.82 13.79 -9.91
N GLY A 157 -5.85 13.00 -10.37
CA GLY A 157 -5.54 11.69 -9.76
C GLY A 157 -5.24 11.79 -8.24
N GLY A 158 -4.54 12.84 -7.81
CA GLY A 158 -4.28 13.11 -6.39
C GLY A 158 -5.55 13.49 -5.61
N GLN A 159 -6.43 14.32 -6.19
CA GLN A 159 -7.73 14.63 -5.57
C GLN A 159 -8.59 13.37 -5.43
N ARG A 160 -8.66 12.52 -6.46
CA ARG A 160 -9.37 11.24 -6.41
C ARG A 160 -8.84 10.33 -5.30
N LYS A 161 -7.51 10.24 -5.16
CA LYS A 161 -6.89 9.45 -4.08
C LYS A 161 -7.23 10.00 -2.69
N ARG A 162 -7.23 11.32 -2.50
CA ARG A 162 -7.63 11.96 -1.23
C ARG A 162 -9.10 11.72 -0.90
N VAL A 163 -10.01 11.85 -1.87
CA VAL A 163 -11.44 11.53 -1.70
C VAL A 163 -11.64 10.06 -1.33
N ALA A 164 -10.90 9.16 -1.98
CA ALA A 164 -10.98 7.73 -1.68
C ALA A 164 -10.48 7.43 -0.25
N LEU A 165 -9.37 8.06 0.14
CA LEU A 165 -8.84 7.94 1.49
C LEU A 165 -9.83 8.48 2.54
N ALA A 166 -10.43 9.65 2.29
CA ALA A 166 -11.44 10.25 3.17
C ALA A 166 -12.62 9.29 3.40
N ARG A 167 -13.20 8.78 2.31
CA ARG A 167 -14.31 7.83 2.36
C ARG A 167 -13.98 6.63 3.25
N VAL A 168 -12.81 6.02 3.03
CA VAL A 168 -12.41 4.82 3.76
C VAL A 168 -12.13 5.10 5.24
N LEU A 169 -11.56 6.26 5.57
CA LEU A 169 -11.31 6.67 6.96
C LEU A 169 -12.60 7.00 7.70
N ILE A 170 -13.61 7.53 7.01
CA ILE A 170 -14.93 7.86 7.55
C ILE A 170 -15.75 6.58 7.78
N GLU A 171 -15.67 5.60 6.87
CA GLU A 171 -16.43 4.34 6.98
C GLU A 171 -16.05 3.50 8.23
N GLU A 172 -14.87 3.73 8.82
CA GLU A 172 -14.30 3.01 9.98
C GLU A 172 -14.46 1.48 9.87
N PRO A 173 -13.84 0.84 8.86
CA PRO A 173 -13.93 -0.61 8.67
C PRO A 173 -13.16 -1.38 9.75
N ASP A 174 -13.53 -2.65 9.96
CA ASP A 174 -12.83 -3.54 10.90
C ASP A 174 -11.42 -3.90 10.41
N VAL A 175 -11.25 -4.01 9.08
CA VAL A 175 -9.96 -4.27 8.44
C VAL A 175 -9.76 -3.30 7.29
N LEU A 176 -8.63 -2.61 7.34
CA LEU A 176 -8.23 -1.67 6.32
C LEU A 176 -7.10 -2.25 5.45
N LEU A 177 -7.29 -2.25 4.14
CA LEU A 177 -6.29 -2.70 3.16
C LEU A 177 -5.85 -1.51 2.29
N LEU A 178 -4.61 -1.03 2.45
CA LEU A 178 -4.12 0.17 1.75
C LEU A 178 -3.00 -0.17 0.74
N ASP A 179 -3.17 0.24 -0.51
CA ASP A 179 -2.13 0.12 -1.54
C ASP A 179 -1.62 1.53 -1.94
N GLU A 180 -0.37 1.79 -1.60
CA GLU A 180 0.33 3.08 -1.73
C GLU A 180 -0.51 4.27 -1.25
N PRO A 181 -0.84 4.34 0.07
CA PRO A 181 -1.69 5.39 0.61
C PRO A 181 -1.01 6.76 0.68
N THR A 182 0.32 6.83 0.73
CA THR A 182 1.09 8.08 0.87
C THR A 182 1.30 8.82 -0.45
N ASN A 183 1.08 8.16 -1.58
CA ASN A 183 1.29 8.78 -2.89
C ASN A 183 0.35 9.96 -3.11
N HIS A 184 0.91 11.05 -3.64
CA HIS A 184 0.19 12.31 -3.90
C HIS A 184 -0.34 13.01 -2.64
N LEU A 185 0.23 12.72 -1.46
CA LEU A 185 -0.01 13.47 -0.22
C LEU A 185 1.20 14.38 0.08
N ASP A 186 0.95 15.53 0.70
CA ASP A 186 2.01 16.38 1.22
C ASP A 186 2.46 15.88 2.60
N LEU A 187 3.61 16.37 3.07
CA LEU A 187 4.22 15.89 4.31
C LEU A 187 3.29 16.04 5.53
N ALA A 188 2.61 17.18 5.65
CA ALA A 188 1.70 17.43 6.78
C ALA A 188 0.51 16.45 6.79
N THR A 189 -0.02 16.13 5.61
CA THR A 189 -1.10 15.12 5.49
C THR A 189 -0.58 13.72 5.80
N ILE A 190 0.65 13.39 5.39
CA ILE A 190 1.28 12.10 5.71
C ILE A 190 1.44 11.94 7.22
N GLU A 191 2.01 12.93 7.91
CA GLU A 191 2.18 12.90 9.37
C GLU A 191 0.84 12.77 10.11
N TRP A 192 -0.20 13.46 9.64
CA TRP A 192 -1.54 13.30 10.19
C TRP A 192 -2.08 11.88 9.98
N LEU A 193 -1.90 11.32 8.78
CA LEU A 193 -2.35 9.97 8.44
C LEU A 193 -1.62 8.91 9.28
N GLU A 194 -0.32 9.08 9.50
CA GLU A 194 0.47 8.20 10.39
C GLU A 194 -0.15 8.13 11.79
N ASN A 195 -0.47 9.29 12.37
CA ASN A 195 -1.07 9.35 13.70
C ASN A 195 -2.47 8.71 13.73
N ARG A 196 -3.29 8.91 12.69
CA ARG A 196 -4.63 8.31 12.61
C ARG A 196 -4.57 6.78 12.47
N LEU A 197 -3.62 6.26 11.69
CA LEU A 197 -3.48 4.81 11.45
C LEU A 197 -2.72 4.09 12.56
N ASN A 198 -1.96 4.81 13.39
CA ASN A 198 -1.27 4.25 14.55
C ASN A 198 -2.20 4.05 15.76
N SER A 199 -3.39 3.51 15.52
CA SER A 199 -4.33 3.13 16.58
C SER A 199 -4.19 1.65 16.94
N PRO A 200 -4.18 1.28 18.24
CA PRO A 200 -4.09 -0.11 18.66
C PRO A 200 -5.33 -0.94 18.31
N SER A 201 -6.50 -0.32 18.15
CA SER A 201 -7.73 -1.01 17.75
C SER A 201 -7.83 -1.27 16.25
N LEU A 202 -7.04 -0.57 15.43
CA LEU A 202 -7.09 -0.68 13.99
C LEU A 202 -6.33 -1.92 13.51
N THR A 203 -7.00 -2.74 12.70
CA THR A 203 -6.33 -3.77 11.89
C THR A 203 -6.06 -3.24 10.50
N LEU A 204 -4.78 -3.24 10.11
CA LEU A 204 -4.30 -2.67 8.85
C LEU A 204 -3.38 -3.66 8.14
N LEU A 205 -3.58 -3.82 6.84
CA LEU A 205 -2.58 -4.36 5.93
C LEU A 205 -2.28 -3.30 4.89
N MET A 206 -1.01 -2.96 4.71
CA MET A 206 -0.61 -1.93 3.76
C MET A 206 0.56 -2.34 2.89
N VAL A 207 0.60 -1.83 1.67
CA VAL A 207 1.74 -1.89 0.75
C VAL A 207 2.18 -0.45 0.50
N THR A 208 3.42 -0.12 0.84
CA THR A 208 4.01 1.16 0.42
C THR A 208 5.52 1.08 0.27
N HIS A 209 6.07 1.97 -0.55
CA HIS A 209 7.49 2.23 -0.64
C HIS A 209 8.01 3.29 0.36
N ASP A 210 7.13 3.96 1.11
CA ASP A 210 7.52 4.97 2.09
C ASP A 210 8.04 4.34 3.39
N ARG A 211 9.35 4.39 3.58
CA ARG A 211 10.03 3.76 4.73
C ARG A 211 9.71 4.43 6.05
N TYR A 212 9.52 5.76 6.05
CA TYR A 212 9.25 6.51 7.28
C TYR A 212 7.84 6.19 7.78
N PHE A 213 6.88 6.16 6.85
CA PHE A 213 5.51 5.76 7.12
C PHE A 213 5.41 4.34 7.69
N LEU A 214 6.13 3.39 7.06
CA LEU A 214 6.17 2.02 7.57
C LEU A 214 6.77 1.92 8.96
N ASP A 215 7.80 2.72 9.26
CA ASP A 215 8.46 2.70 10.56
C ASP A 215 7.55 3.21 11.70
N LYS A 216 6.65 4.14 11.39
CA LYS A 216 5.72 4.76 12.34
C LYS A 216 4.42 3.97 12.55
N VAL A 217 3.87 3.39 11.47
CA VAL A 217 2.53 2.79 11.49
C VAL A 217 2.57 1.28 11.69
N ALA A 218 3.52 0.59 11.04
CA ALA A 218 3.58 -0.87 11.05
C ALA A 218 4.16 -1.40 12.36
N ASN A 219 3.55 -2.46 12.89
CA ASN A 219 4.11 -3.24 14.01
C ASN A 219 4.63 -4.61 13.57
N GLU A 220 4.34 -5.03 12.33
CA GLU A 220 4.84 -6.25 11.72
C GLU A 220 5.13 -6.00 10.24
N ILE A 221 6.27 -6.50 9.76
CA ILE A 221 6.64 -6.48 8.33
C ILE A 221 6.57 -7.89 7.78
N VAL A 222 5.86 -8.07 6.67
CA VAL A 222 5.80 -9.32 5.92
C VAL A 222 6.48 -9.12 4.57
N GLU A 223 7.59 -9.81 4.36
CA GLU A 223 8.33 -9.79 3.11
C GLU A 223 7.95 -10.97 2.23
N LEU A 224 7.60 -10.70 0.98
CA LEU A 224 7.53 -11.70 -0.08
C LEU A 224 8.80 -11.66 -0.94
N ASP A 225 9.64 -12.68 -0.77
CA ASP A 225 10.87 -12.87 -1.54
C ASP A 225 10.92 -14.27 -2.14
N LYS A 226 11.15 -14.34 -3.47
CA LYS A 226 11.23 -15.61 -4.24
C LYS A 226 10.10 -16.61 -3.95
N GLY A 227 8.87 -16.12 -3.76
CA GLY A 227 7.70 -16.95 -3.48
C GLY A 227 7.59 -17.43 -2.03
N THR A 228 8.49 -17.02 -1.15
CA THR A 228 8.45 -17.31 0.29
C THR A 228 8.06 -16.06 1.07
N MET A 229 7.20 -16.23 2.08
CA MET A 229 6.85 -15.15 3.01
C MET A 229 7.68 -15.23 4.28
N TYR A 230 8.28 -14.12 4.66
CA TYR A 230 9.03 -13.94 5.89
C TYR A 230 8.35 -12.91 6.77
N ARG A 231 8.17 -13.21 8.05
CA ARG A 231 7.52 -12.31 9.01
C ARG A 231 8.54 -11.75 9.98
N TYR A 232 8.43 -10.46 10.26
CA TYR A 232 9.29 -9.72 11.16
C TYR A 232 8.42 -8.93 12.14
N GLN A 233 8.51 -9.25 13.43
CA GLN A 233 7.81 -8.53 14.48
C GLN A 233 8.61 -7.27 14.83
N GLY A 234 8.11 -6.10 14.44
CA GLY A 234 8.81 -4.82 14.58
C GLY A 234 8.52 -3.86 13.44
N ASN A 235 9.17 -2.70 13.51
CA ASN A 235 9.07 -1.64 12.52
C ASN A 235 9.94 -1.92 11.28
N TYR A 236 9.91 -1.01 10.31
CA TYR A 236 10.68 -1.14 9.07
C TYR A 236 12.19 -1.20 9.32
N SER A 237 12.71 -0.40 10.25
CA SER A 237 14.13 -0.39 10.61
C SER A 237 14.61 -1.74 11.13
N TYR A 238 13.82 -2.36 12.02
CA TYR A 238 14.07 -3.72 12.52
C TYR A 238 14.08 -4.76 11.40
N PHE A 239 13.12 -4.67 10.48
CA PHE A 239 13.08 -5.53 9.29
C PHE A 239 14.35 -5.42 8.45
N VAL A 240 14.84 -4.20 8.17
CA VAL A 240 16.04 -4.01 7.34
C VAL A 240 17.27 -4.67 7.97
N GLU A 241 17.44 -4.51 9.28
CA GLU A 241 18.52 -5.16 10.04
C GLU A 241 18.41 -6.69 9.95
N LYS A 242 17.25 -7.25 10.26
CA LYS A 242 17.06 -8.72 10.25
C LYS A 242 17.09 -9.33 8.85
N LYS A 243 16.69 -8.57 7.83
CA LYS A 243 16.85 -8.97 6.44
C LYS A 243 18.32 -9.02 6.06
N ALA A 244 19.12 -8.03 6.45
CA ALA A 244 20.57 -8.05 6.21
C ALA A 244 21.24 -9.26 6.87
N ASP A 245 20.89 -9.56 8.13
CA ASP A 245 21.35 -10.76 8.84
C ASP A 245 20.98 -12.06 8.10
N ARG A 246 19.73 -12.15 7.61
CA ARG A 246 19.26 -13.31 6.83
C ARG A 246 20.05 -13.46 5.55
N GLU A 247 20.18 -12.40 4.76
CA GLU A 247 20.91 -12.41 3.50
C GLU A 247 22.38 -12.80 3.70
N MET A 248 23.04 -12.32 4.76
CA MET A 248 24.41 -12.70 5.10
C MET A 248 24.54 -14.18 5.48
N ARG A 249 23.54 -14.75 6.17
CA ARG A 249 23.54 -16.19 6.46
C ARG A 249 23.33 -17.01 5.20
N GLU A 250 22.40 -16.60 4.34
CA GLU A 250 22.13 -17.27 3.06
C GLU A 250 23.35 -17.26 2.14
N THR A 251 24.07 -16.14 2.04
CA THR A 251 25.30 -16.09 1.22
C THR A 251 26.36 -17.04 1.75
N VAL A 252 26.60 -17.07 3.05
CA VAL A 252 27.56 -17.97 3.69
C VAL A 252 27.16 -19.44 3.49
N GLU A 253 25.87 -19.77 3.60
CA GLU A 253 25.37 -21.13 3.35
C GLU A 253 25.53 -21.55 1.89
N VAL A 254 25.19 -20.68 0.94
CA VAL A 254 25.34 -20.94 -0.49
C VAL A 254 26.82 -21.09 -0.87
N GLU A 255 27.72 -20.29 -0.31
CA GLU A 255 29.17 -20.45 -0.53
C GLU A 255 29.71 -21.77 0.01
N LYS A 256 29.30 -22.17 1.23
CA LYS A 256 29.62 -23.49 1.78
C LYS A 256 29.10 -24.61 0.88
N ALA A 257 27.87 -24.51 0.40
CA ALA A 257 27.27 -25.47 -0.53
C ALA A 257 28.02 -25.54 -1.87
N ARG A 258 28.45 -24.39 -2.43
CA ARG A 258 29.27 -24.34 -3.66
C ARG A 258 30.62 -25.02 -3.49
N ASN A 259 31.28 -24.80 -2.36
CA ASN A 259 32.55 -25.44 -2.05
C ASN A 259 32.40 -26.96 -1.87
N LEU A 260 31.34 -27.40 -1.19
CA LEU A 260 31.00 -28.83 -1.08
C LEU A 260 30.68 -29.43 -2.44
N PHE A 261 29.88 -28.74 -3.25
CA PHE A 261 29.50 -29.18 -4.59
C PHE A 261 30.72 -29.39 -5.48
N ARG A 262 31.73 -28.49 -5.45
CA ARG A 262 32.98 -28.67 -6.22
C ARG A 262 33.71 -29.96 -5.84
N LYS A 263 33.82 -30.25 -4.53
CA LYS A 263 34.48 -31.48 -4.04
C LYS A 263 33.69 -32.74 -4.42
N GLU A 264 32.37 -32.72 -4.25
CA GLU A 264 31.52 -33.86 -4.56
C GLU A 264 31.36 -34.07 -6.08
N LEU A 265 31.48 -33.02 -6.90
CA LEU A 265 31.46 -33.12 -8.37
C LEU A 265 32.64 -33.96 -8.88
N GLU A 266 33.82 -33.80 -8.30
CA GLU A 266 34.98 -34.65 -8.62
C GLU A 266 34.75 -36.11 -8.26
N TRP A 267 34.07 -36.38 -7.15
CA TRP A 267 33.70 -37.73 -6.75
C TRP A 267 32.65 -38.33 -7.69
N MET A 268 31.60 -37.58 -8.05
CA MET A 268 30.56 -38.00 -9.00
C MET A 268 31.10 -38.27 -10.40
N ARG A 269 32.11 -37.51 -10.86
CA ARG A 269 32.79 -37.74 -12.15
C ARG A 269 33.46 -39.12 -12.23
N ARG A 270 33.77 -39.75 -11.10
CA ARG A 270 34.34 -41.11 -11.04
C ARG A 270 33.29 -42.22 -11.22
N MET A 271 32.03 -41.86 -11.46
CA MET A 271 30.90 -42.79 -11.66
C MET A 271 30.78 -43.87 -10.56
N PRO A 272 30.62 -43.47 -9.29
CA PRO A 272 30.44 -44.42 -8.19
C PRO A 272 29.12 -45.20 -8.36
N GLN A 273 29.16 -46.52 -8.21
CA GLN A 273 27.96 -47.35 -8.32
C GLN A 273 27.15 -47.30 -7.02
N ALA A 274 25.84 -47.07 -7.12
CA ALA A 274 24.92 -46.96 -5.97
C ALA A 274 24.53 -48.32 -5.37
N ARG A 275 25.50 -49.20 -5.12
CA ARG A 275 25.23 -50.59 -4.65
C ARG A 275 24.99 -50.69 -3.14
N GLY A 276 25.50 -49.75 -2.35
CA GLY A 276 25.28 -49.70 -0.89
C GLY A 276 24.46 -48.50 -0.42
N THR A 277 23.81 -48.62 0.74
CA THR A 277 23.00 -47.56 1.39
C THR A 277 23.79 -46.25 1.61
N LYS A 278 25.06 -46.35 1.99
CA LYS A 278 25.95 -45.17 2.17
C LYS A 278 26.25 -44.44 0.85
N GLN A 279 26.46 -45.19 -0.24
CA GLN A 279 26.75 -44.60 -1.55
C GLN A 279 25.51 -43.94 -2.15
N LYS A 280 24.35 -44.57 -2.01
CA LYS A 280 23.07 -44.00 -2.42
C LYS A 280 22.77 -42.69 -1.69
N ALA A 281 22.88 -42.68 -0.36
CA ALA A 281 22.70 -41.46 0.44
C ALA A 281 23.64 -40.30 0.04
N ARG A 282 24.89 -40.62 -0.33
CA ARG A 282 25.85 -39.60 -0.79
C ARG A 282 25.51 -39.04 -2.17
N ILE A 283 25.02 -39.89 -3.08
CA ILE A 283 24.53 -39.46 -4.40
C ILE A 283 23.30 -38.56 -4.23
N ASP A 284 22.36 -38.94 -3.38
CA ASP A 284 21.16 -38.12 -3.09
C ASP A 284 21.55 -36.76 -2.49
N ALA A 285 22.49 -36.74 -1.54
CA ALA A 285 23.02 -35.52 -0.95
C ALA A 285 23.73 -34.60 -1.97
N PHE A 286 24.37 -35.17 -2.99
CA PHE A 286 24.99 -34.39 -4.07
C PHE A 286 23.92 -33.60 -4.86
N TYR A 287 22.78 -34.21 -5.20
CA TYR A 287 21.72 -33.51 -5.94
C TYR A 287 21.10 -32.37 -5.11
N VAL A 288 20.87 -32.57 -3.82
CA VAL A 288 20.41 -31.52 -2.90
C VAL A 288 21.44 -30.39 -2.79
N THR A 289 22.72 -30.73 -2.68
CA THR A 289 23.81 -29.74 -2.60
C THR A 289 23.94 -28.96 -3.91
N LYS A 290 23.78 -29.63 -5.04
CA LYS A 290 23.78 -29.01 -6.38
C LYS A 290 22.68 -27.97 -6.50
N GLU A 291 21.46 -28.31 -6.09
CA GLU A 291 20.31 -27.40 -6.11
C GLU A 291 20.60 -26.14 -5.27
N LYS A 292 21.02 -26.31 -4.00
CA LYS A 292 21.40 -25.19 -3.13
C LYS A 292 22.54 -24.34 -3.69
N ALA A 293 23.56 -24.96 -4.27
CA ALA A 293 24.71 -24.28 -4.85
C ALA A 293 24.36 -23.49 -6.13
N SER A 294 23.33 -23.93 -6.85
CA SER A 294 22.81 -23.28 -8.07
C SER A 294 21.92 -22.06 -7.80
N THR A 295 21.58 -21.78 -6.54
CA THR A 295 20.85 -20.58 -6.14
C THR A 295 21.58 -19.32 -6.61
N ASN A 296 20.89 -18.51 -7.41
CA ASN A 296 21.41 -17.22 -7.88
C ASN A 296 21.35 -16.20 -6.73
N LEU A 297 22.53 -15.74 -6.31
CA LEU A 297 22.72 -14.65 -5.36
C LEU A 297 22.72 -13.28 -6.03
N SER A 298 22.36 -13.18 -7.32
CA SER A 298 22.38 -11.89 -8.03
C SER A 298 21.34 -10.96 -7.40
N LYS A 299 21.81 -10.11 -6.49
CA LYS A 299 21.15 -8.85 -6.19
C LYS A 299 21.05 -8.14 -7.53
N GLN A 300 19.84 -7.88 -7.99
CA GLN A 300 19.64 -6.74 -8.88
C GLN A 300 20.06 -5.52 -8.05
N GLN A 301 21.34 -5.17 -8.09
CA GLN A 301 21.70 -3.77 -8.05
C GLN A 301 20.91 -3.19 -9.22
N LEU A 302 19.91 -2.37 -8.90
CA LEU A 302 19.33 -1.43 -9.83
C LEU A 302 20.45 -0.45 -10.23
N GLU A 303 21.38 -0.89 -11.06
CA GLU A 303 22.16 0.00 -11.89
C GLU A 303 21.19 0.61 -12.89
N LEU A 304 20.57 1.72 -12.49
CA LEU A 304 19.94 2.67 -13.41
C LEU A 304 21.04 3.27 -14.29
N SER A 305 21.50 2.47 -15.26
CA SER A 305 22.37 2.91 -16.34
C SER A 305 21.52 3.70 -17.35
N VAL A 306 21.21 4.94 -16.98
CA VAL A 306 20.63 5.90 -17.93
C VAL A 306 21.74 6.25 -18.93
N LYS A 307 21.73 5.59 -20.10
CA LYS A 307 22.50 6.02 -21.28
C LYS A 307 22.02 7.42 -21.64
N THR A 308 22.78 8.43 -21.21
CA THR A 308 22.52 9.83 -21.52
C THR A 308 23.06 10.13 -22.91
N THR A 309 22.15 10.28 -23.87
CA THR A 309 22.45 10.86 -25.18
C THR A 309 22.81 12.34 -24.99
N ARG A 310 23.93 12.78 -25.57
CA ARG A 310 24.39 14.18 -25.47
C ARG A 310 23.49 15.09 -26.32
N GLN A 311 22.60 15.85 -25.68
CA GLN A 311 21.96 17.05 -26.27
C GLN A 311 22.51 18.34 -25.65
N GLY A 312 22.37 19.46 -26.36
CA GLY A 312 23.09 20.75 -26.22
C GLY A 312 22.96 21.51 -24.88
N GLY A 313 23.63 22.67 -24.80
CA GLY A 313 24.06 23.35 -23.56
C GLY A 313 23.08 24.30 -22.85
N LYS A 314 21.84 24.45 -23.31
CA LYS A 314 20.76 25.17 -22.60
C LYS A 314 19.45 24.43 -22.91
N ILE A 315 18.63 24.14 -21.91
CA ILE A 315 17.46 23.26 -22.10
C ILE A 315 16.15 24.05 -21.90
N ILE A 316 16.00 24.82 -20.82
CA ILE A 316 14.78 25.63 -20.54
C ILE A 316 15.16 26.90 -19.75
N GLU A 317 14.53 28.03 -20.07
CA GLU A 317 14.59 29.28 -19.31
C GLU A 317 13.15 29.69 -18.97
N ALA A 318 12.89 29.89 -17.68
CA ALA A 318 11.66 30.46 -17.16
C ALA A 318 11.95 31.93 -16.83
N ASP A 319 11.17 32.84 -17.38
CA ASP A 319 11.30 34.27 -17.11
C ASP A 319 9.91 34.83 -16.77
N SER A 320 9.82 35.44 -15.59
CA SER A 320 8.62 36.06 -15.01
C SER A 320 7.35 35.24 -15.24
N LEU A 321 7.42 33.93 -14.97
CA LEU A 321 6.29 33.03 -15.16
C LEU A 321 5.23 33.31 -14.10
N ASN A 322 4.04 33.63 -14.60
CA ASN A 322 2.85 33.88 -13.79
C ASN A 322 1.76 32.88 -14.18
N LYS A 323 1.16 32.20 -13.20
CA LYS A 323 0.06 31.25 -13.43
C LYS A 323 -0.98 31.36 -12.32
N LYS A 324 -2.24 31.52 -12.73
CA LYS A 324 -3.41 31.47 -11.85
C LYS A 324 -4.47 30.50 -12.37
N PHE A 325 -5.25 29.93 -11.47
CA PHE A 325 -6.47 29.17 -11.75
C PHE A 325 -7.62 29.81 -10.96
N GLY A 326 -8.51 30.54 -11.64
CA GLY A 326 -9.50 31.40 -10.98
C GLY A 326 -8.79 32.48 -10.16
N ASP A 327 -9.15 32.58 -8.89
CA ASP A 327 -8.52 33.51 -7.93
C ASP A 327 -7.25 32.95 -7.28
N LYS A 328 -6.93 31.67 -7.49
CA LYS A 328 -5.74 31.04 -6.89
C LYS A 328 -4.50 31.29 -7.75
N VAL A 329 -3.57 32.07 -7.22
CA VAL A 329 -2.23 32.27 -7.81
C VAL A 329 -1.35 31.05 -7.47
N VAL A 330 -0.84 30.38 -8.49
CA VAL A 330 0.01 29.18 -8.38
C VAL A 330 1.48 29.50 -8.66
N LEU A 331 1.74 30.43 -9.58
CA LEU A 331 3.08 30.99 -9.83
C LEU A 331 2.94 32.50 -9.93
N ASP A 332 3.80 33.22 -9.22
CA ASP A 332 3.91 34.67 -9.27
C ASP A 332 5.38 35.02 -9.51
N ASP A 333 5.64 35.72 -10.61
CA ASP A 333 6.95 36.18 -11.06
C ASP A 333 8.11 35.15 -10.93
N PHE A 334 7.87 33.90 -11.36
CA PHE A 334 8.88 32.86 -11.28
C PHE A 334 9.89 32.95 -12.43
N SER A 335 11.14 33.31 -12.11
CA SER A 335 12.28 33.27 -13.04
C SER A 335 13.32 32.26 -12.62
N TYR A 336 13.69 31.35 -13.53
CA TYR A 336 14.74 30.36 -13.31
C TYR A 336 15.37 29.87 -14.62
N VAL A 337 16.71 29.82 -14.65
CA VAL A 337 17.47 29.29 -15.79
C VAL A 337 17.89 27.85 -15.49
N PHE A 338 17.28 26.88 -16.17
CA PHE A 338 17.58 25.46 -15.98
C PHE A 338 18.89 25.08 -16.68
N LYS A 339 19.91 24.71 -15.90
CA LYS A 339 21.22 24.32 -16.40
C LYS A 339 21.28 22.81 -16.67
N LYS A 340 22.21 22.44 -17.55
CA LYS A 340 22.45 21.04 -17.90
C LYS A 340 22.97 20.28 -16.67
N LYS A 341 22.33 19.15 -16.35
CA LYS A 341 22.56 18.28 -15.18
C LYS A 341 21.98 18.78 -13.86
N ASP A 342 21.20 19.86 -13.86
CA ASP A 342 20.46 20.25 -12.67
C ASP A 342 19.54 19.11 -12.23
N ARG A 343 19.56 18.81 -10.93
CA ARG A 343 18.63 17.89 -10.27
C ARG A 343 17.80 18.73 -9.32
N ILE A 344 16.67 19.24 -9.79
CA ILE A 344 15.81 20.16 -9.05
C ILE A 344 14.66 19.35 -8.47
N GLY A 345 14.57 19.29 -7.14
CA GLY A 345 13.39 18.78 -6.44
C GLY A 345 12.38 19.90 -6.29
N LEU A 346 11.16 19.71 -6.82
CA LEU A 346 10.05 20.60 -6.55
C LEU A 346 9.32 20.11 -5.30
N VAL A 347 9.20 20.98 -4.31
CA VAL A 347 8.55 20.70 -3.03
C VAL A 347 7.52 21.78 -2.75
N GLY A 348 6.37 21.38 -2.19
CA GLY A 348 5.28 22.27 -1.88
C GLY A 348 4.04 21.48 -1.44
N PRO A 349 3.05 22.16 -0.84
CA PRO A 349 1.77 21.53 -0.51
C PRO A 349 1.02 21.12 -1.78
N ASN A 350 0.04 20.22 -1.62
CA ASN A 350 -0.78 19.78 -2.74
C ASN A 350 -1.76 20.85 -3.22
N GLY A 351 -1.84 21.02 -4.55
CA GLY A 351 -2.72 21.98 -5.21
C GLY A 351 -1.94 23.22 -5.63
#